data_AF-A0A1C5ARU0-F1
#
_entry.id   AF-A0A1C5ARU0-F1
#
_cell.length_a   1.000
_cell.length_b   1.000
_cell.length_c   1.000
_cell.angle_alpha   90.00
_cell.angle_beta   90.00
_cell.angle_gamma   90.00
#
_symmetry.space_group_name_H-M   'P 1'
#
loop_
_entity.id
_entity.type
_entity.pdbx_description
1 polymer ?
#
loop_
_entity_poly.entity_id
_entity_poly.type
_entity_poly.pdbx_seq_one_letter_code
_entity_poly.pdbx_strand_id
1 'polypeptide(L)'
;LPPGLAEVTGKEFGANLSRERTDMLDTGVLIWLVDSYDTDRAKVQADPLYSRLKVKTEGRDIYLENEELVGAATSFITPLSLPFLLDRLVPQLTAAVDGNPATAVQRAAT
;
A
#
# COMPACT_ATOMS: atom_id res chain seq x y z
N LEU A 1 -14.54 2.12 3.18
CA LEU A 1 -13.32 1.88 3.98
C LEU A 1 -13.40 0.48 4.58
N PRO A 2 -12.26 -0.22 4.77
CA PRO A 2 -12.24 -1.47 5.53
C PRO A 2 -12.90 -1.32 6.91
N PRO A 3 -13.41 -2.42 7.50
CA PRO A 3 -14.10 -2.37 8.79
C PRO A 3 -13.31 -1.63 9.88
N GLY A 4 -13.97 -0.76 10.62
CA GLY A 4 -13.38 0.02 11.72
C GLY A 4 -12.55 1.25 11.30
N LEU A 5 -11.98 1.31 10.08
CA LEU A 5 -11.16 2.44 9.67
C LEU A 5 -11.94 3.75 9.57
N ALA A 6 -13.23 3.69 9.21
CA ALA A 6 -14.11 4.86 9.15
C ALA A 6 -14.28 5.56 10.51
N GLU A 7 -14.27 4.81 11.61
CA GLU A 7 -14.35 5.37 12.96
C GLU A 7 -13.07 6.09 13.35
N VAL A 8 -11.91 5.55 12.92
CA VAL A 8 -10.59 6.13 13.17
C VAL A 8 -10.37 7.41 12.37
N THR A 9 -10.85 7.46 11.12
CA THR A 9 -10.71 8.65 10.24
C THR A 9 -11.78 9.71 10.48
N GLY A 10 -13.00 9.32 10.86
CA GLY A 10 -14.09 10.27 11.08
C GLY A 10 -14.41 11.07 9.81
N LYS A 11 -14.23 12.40 9.87
CA LYS A 11 -14.42 13.33 8.72
C LYS A 11 -13.10 13.78 8.10
N GLU A 12 -11.98 13.35 8.65
CA GLU A 12 -10.65 13.79 8.22
C GLU A 12 -10.16 12.99 7.02
N PHE A 13 -9.18 13.54 6.30
CA PHE A 13 -8.56 12.90 5.15
C PHE A 13 -7.78 11.63 5.54
N GLY A 14 -7.19 11.62 6.73
CA GLY A 14 -6.38 10.52 7.26
C GLY A 14 -6.31 10.57 8.78
N ALA A 15 -5.81 9.51 9.39
CA ALA A 15 -5.67 9.41 10.83
C ALA A 15 -4.43 8.59 11.21
N ASN A 16 -3.97 8.77 12.45
CA ASN A 16 -2.92 7.94 13.02
C ASN A 16 -3.53 6.66 13.59
N LEU A 17 -2.91 5.53 13.30
CA LEU A 17 -3.31 4.22 13.83
C LEU A 17 -2.40 3.84 15.01
N SER A 18 -2.99 3.43 16.13
CA SER A 18 -2.20 2.93 17.27
C SER A 18 -1.58 1.57 16.93
N ARG A 19 -0.42 1.25 17.53
CA ARG A 19 0.29 -0.02 17.25
C ARG A 19 -0.52 -1.24 17.66
N GLU A 20 -1.36 -1.10 18.69
CA GLU A 20 -2.27 -2.15 19.17
C GLU A 20 -3.37 -2.48 18.15
N ARG A 21 -3.61 -1.59 17.18
CA ARG A 21 -4.63 -1.72 16.13
C ARG A 21 -4.04 -2.12 14.78
N THR A 22 -2.86 -2.73 14.78
CA THR A 22 -2.16 -3.19 13.55
C THR A 22 -2.99 -4.20 12.75
N ASP A 23 -3.91 -4.92 13.39
CA ASP A 23 -4.88 -5.81 12.74
C ASP A 23 -5.74 -5.10 11.68
N MET A 24 -5.98 -3.80 11.83
CA MET A 24 -6.75 -3.00 10.87
C MET A 24 -6.05 -2.80 9.52
N LEU A 25 -4.74 -3.08 9.45
CA LEU A 25 -3.99 -3.06 8.20
C LEU A 25 -4.18 -4.35 7.38
N ASP A 26 -4.77 -5.40 7.96
CA ASP A 26 -4.99 -6.69 7.27
C ASP A 26 -6.22 -6.64 6.35
N THR A 27 -6.09 -5.89 5.27
CA THR A 27 -7.12 -5.64 4.26
C THR A 27 -6.84 -6.44 2.97
N GLY A 28 -7.72 -6.29 1.97
CA GLY A 28 -7.58 -6.95 0.67
C GLY A 28 -6.31 -6.55 -0.08
N VAL A 29 -5.95 -5.25 -0.06
CA VAL A 29 -4.68 -4.71 -0.56
C VAL A 29 -4.30 -3.49 0.27
N LEU A 30 -3.02 -3.34 0.57
CA LEU A 30 -2.46 -2.15 1.24
C LEU A 30 -1.43 -1.47 0.34
N ILE A 31 -1.53 -0.15 0.21
CA ILE A 31 -0.51 0.66 -0.49
C ILE A 31 0.23 1.47 0.56
N TRP A 32 1.53 1.22 0.69
CA TRP A 32 2.44 2.04 1.46
C TRP A 32 3.03 3.13 0.58
N LEU A 33 2.90 4.38 1.03
CA LEU A 33 3.67 5.51 0.52
C LEU A 33 4.89 5.68 1.42
N VAL A 34 6.08 5.49 0.88
CA VAL A 34 7.36 5.48 1.62
C VAL A 34 8.33 6.51 1.06
N ASP A 35 9.36 6.88 1.83
CA ASP A 35 10.35 7.86 1.39
C ASP A 35 11.57 7.20 0.75
N SER A 36 11.94 6.01 1.22
CA SER A 36 12.98 5.18 0.61
C SER A 36 12.47 3.75 0.49
N TYR A 37 12.27 3.28 -0.74
CA TYR A 37 11.66 1.96 -0.95
C TYR A 37 12.38 0.83 -0.22
N ASP A 38 13.69 0.64 -0.44
CA ASP A 38 14.40 -0.50 0.14
C ASP A 38 14.45 -0.41 1.68
N THR A 39 14.74 0.78 2.21
CA THR A 39 14.92 1.00 3.65
C THR A 39 13.59 0.88 4.41
N ASP A 40 12.57 1.61 3.97
CA ASP A 40 11.29 1.66 4.67
C ASP A 40 10.49 0.38 4.49
N ARG A 41 10.53 -0.24 3.30
CA ARG A 41 9.94 -1.56 3.08
C ARG A 41 10.58 -2.59 4.00
N ALA A 42 11.90 -2.64 4.09
CA ALA A 42 12.58 -3.57 4.98
C ALA A 42 12.16 -3.37 6.44
N LYS A 43 12.04 -2.11 6.89
CA LYS A 43 11.58 -1.77 8.25
C LYS A 43 10.14 -2.23 8.51
N VAL A 44 9.20 -1.97 7.59
CA VAL A 44 7.80 -2.41 7.73
C VAL A 44 7.70 -3.93 7.72
N GLN A 45 8.39 -4.60 6.80
CA GLN A 45 8.39 -6.06 6.67
C GLN A 45 9.00 -6.78 7.88
N ALA A 46 9.95 -6.13 8.57
CA ALA A 46 10.58 -6.66 9.78
C ALA A 46 9.73 -6.46 11.05
N ASP A 47 8.66 -5.67 11.01
CA ASP A 47 7.81 -5.45 12.19
C ASP A 47 7.09 -6.75 12.60
N PRO A 48 7.21 -7.20 13.88
CA PRO A 48 6.61 -8.47 14.32
C PRO A 48 5.08 -8.51 14.27
N LEU A 49 4.40 -7.37 14.37
CA LEU A 49 2.95 -7.28 14.29
C LEU A 49 2.51 -7.31 12.82
N TYR A 50 3.20 -6.56 11.95
CA TYR A 50 2.89 -6.51 10.52
C TYR A 50 3.21 -7.83 9.80
N SER A 51 4.36 -8.44 10.12
CA SER A 51 4.88 -9.62 9.44
C SER A 51 4.00 -10.88 9.57
N ARG A 52 2.98 -10.84 10.42
CA ARG A 52 2.00 -11.92 10.65
C ARG A 52 0.66 -11.67 9.94
N LEU A 53 0.43 -10.47 9.42
CA LEU A 53 -0.83 -10.12 8.76
C LEU A 53 -0.92 -10.79 7.39
N LYS A 54 -2.13 -11.16 6.97
CA LYS A 54 -2.35 -11.79 5.66
C LYS A 54 -1.97 -10.86 4.52
N VAL A 55 -2.20 -9.55 4.66
CA VAL A 55 -1.80 -8.55 3.66
C VAL A 55 -0.31 -8.66 3.31
N LYS A 56 0.53 -9.00 4.28
CA LYS A 56 1.96 -9.26 4.07
C LYS A 56 2.24 -10.70 3.68
N THR A 57 1.69 -11.69 4.39
CA THR A 57 2.05 -13.10 4.14
C THR A 57 1.52 -13.64 2.82
N GLU A 58 0.48 -13.02 2.28
CA GLU A 58 -0.10 -13.32 0.96
C GLU A 58 0.41 -12.37 -0.14
N GLY A 59 1.36 -11.47 0.16
CA GLY A 59 1.98 -10.58 -0.83
C GLY A 59 1.04 -9.51 -1.41
N ARG A 60 0.10 -9.01 -0.60
CA ARG A 60 -0.96 -8.07 -0.99
C ARG A 60 -0.63 -6.62 -0.64
N ASP A 61 0.63 -6.33 -0.35
CA ASP A 61 1.13 -4.99 -0.08
C ASP A 61 1.97 -4.43 -1.23
N ILE A 62 1.64 -3.20 -1.63
CA ILE A 62 2.33 -2.43 -2.67
C ILE A 62 3.09 -1.30 -1.98
N TYR A 63 4.34 -1.08 -2.37
CA TYR A 63 5.16 0.02 -1.85
C TYR A 63 5.48 0.98 -3.00
N LEU A 64 5.13 2.25 -2.83
CA LEU A 64 5.42 3.33 -3.76
C LEU A 64 6.25 4.39 -3.04
N GLU A 65 7.26 4.92 -3.72
CA GLU A 65 8.13 5.95 -3.16
C GLU A 65 7.60 7.33 -3.50
N ASN A 66 7.49 8.20 -2.50
CA ASN A 66 6.85 9.51 -2.61
C ASN A 66 7.47 10.39 -3.71
N GLU A 67 8.80 10.32 -3.88
CA GLU A 67 9.55 11.13 -4.84
C GLU A 67 9.68 10.48 -6.22
N GLU A 68 9.15 9.27 -6.43
CA GLU A 68 9.04 8.67 -7.76
C GLU A 68 7.74 9.07 -8.47
N LEU A 69 7.75 8.99 -9.80
CA LEU A 69 6.60 9.40 -10.62
C LEU A 69 5.30 8.68 -10.23
N VAL A 70 5.34 7.38 -9.93
CA VAL A 70 4.14 6.60 -9.58
C VAL A 70 3.61 6.95 -8.19
N GLY A 71 4.50 7.13 -7.20
CA GLY A 71 4.09 7.58 -5.85
C GLY A 71 3.57 9.01 -5.87
N ALA A 72 4.28 9.93 -6.53
CA ALA A 72 3.83 11.31 -6.71
C ALA A 72 2.48 11.39 -7.45
N ALA A 73 2.28 10.60 -8.51
CA ALA A 73 1.01 10.56 -9.23
C ALA A 73 -0.16 10.08 -8.37
N THR A 74 0.10 9.18 -7.41
CA THR A 74 -0.89 8.70 -6.42
C THR A 74 -1.28 9.80 -5.44
N SER A 75 -0.35 10.67 -5.07
CA SER A 75 -0.57 11.76 -4.11
C SER A 75 -1.22 13.01 -4.74
N PHE A 76 -0.77 13.41 -5.94
CA PHE A 76 -1.22 14.66 -6.56
C PHE A 76 -2.43 14.51 -7.50
N ILE A 77 -2.64 13.32 -8.09
CA ILE A 77 -3.83 12.94 -8.88
C ILE A 77 -4.27 14.06 -9.84
N THR A 78 -3.40 14.45 -10.76
CA THR A 78 -3.74 15.45 -11.80
C THR A 78 -4.37 14.77 -13.02
N PRO A 79 -5.13 15.51 -13.87
CA PRO A 79 -5.67 14.95 -15.11
C PRO A 79 -4.61 14.33 -16.03
N LEU A 80 -3.39 14.90 -16.04
CA LEU A 80 -2.28 14.40 -16.85
C LEU A 80 -1.59 13.17 -16.24
N SER A 81 -1.65 12.99 -14.92
CA SER A 81 -0.99 11.87 -14.24
C SER A 81 -1.87 10.62 -14.17
N LEU A 82 -3.19 10.74 -14.31
CA LEU A 82 -4.12 9.61 -14.18
C LEU A 82 -3.84 8.46 -15.18
N PRO A 83 -3.69 8.68 -16.50
CA PRO A 83 -3.39 7.59 -17.43
C PRO A 83 -2.09 6.88 -17.06
N PHE A 84 -1.04 7.66 -16.77
CA PHE A 84 0.24 7.16 -16.32
C PHE A 84 0.13 6.33 -15.02
N LEU A 85 -0.62 6.81 -14.03
CA LEU A 85 -0.80 6.10 -12.77
C LEU A 85 -1.51 4.75 -12.99
N LEU A 86 -2.60 4.75 -13.78
CA LEU A 86 -3.39 3.55 -14.02
C LEU A 86 -2.59 2.48 -14.77
N ASP A 87 -1.82 2.86 -15.79
CA ASP A 87 -0.98 1.93 -16.55
C ASP A 87 0.04 1.20 -15.66
N ARG A 88 0.43 1.79 -14.52
CA ARG A 88 1.51 1.31 -13.65
C ARG A 88 0.98 0.65 -12.39
N LEU A 89 -0.10 1.20 -11.82
CA LEU A 89 -0.68 0.70 -10.58
C LEU A 89 -1.63 -0.48 -10.82
N VAL A 90 -2.38 -0.49 -11.92
CA VAL A 90 -3.36 -1.58 -12.19
C VAL A 90 -2.69 -2.96 -12.31
N PRO A 91 -1.55 -3.15 -12.98
CA PRO A 91 -0.86 -4.45 -13.00
C PRO A 91 -0.43 -4.91 -11.60
N GLN A 92 0.05 -3.98 -10.77
CA GLN A 92 0.43 -4.26 -9.38
C GLN A 92 -0.76 -4.68 -8.53
N LEU A 93 -1.87 -3.93 -8.62
CA LEU A 93 -3.13 -4.27 -7.95
C LEU A 93 -3.66 -5.62 -8.43
N THR A 94 -3.58 -5.92 -9.72
CA THR A 94 -4.02 -7.20 -10.29
C THR A 94 -3.24 -8.37 -9.69
N ALA A 95 -1.92 -8.25 -9.61
CA ALA A 95 -1.07 -9.24 -8.95
C ALA A 95 -1.40 -9.39 -7.45
N ALA A 96 -1.67 -8.28 -6.75
CA ALA A 96 -1.96 -8.29 -5.32
C ALA A 96 -3.33 -8.92 -4.96
N VAL A 97 -4.29 -8.96 -5.88
CA VAL A 97 -5.67 -9.45 -5.62
C VAL A 97 -6.02 -10.77 -6.30
N ASP A 98 -5.07 -11.41 -6.99
CA ASP A 98 -5.34 -12.62 -7.77
C ASP A 98 -5.59 -13.88 -6.90
N GLY A 99 -5.41 -13.76 -5.59
CA GLY A 99 -5.60 -14.85 -4.62
C GLY A 99 -4.48 -15.89 -4.62
N ASN A 100 -3.35 -15.61 -5.28
CA ASN A 100 -2.20 -16.49 -5.36
C ASN A 100 -0.96 -15.86 -4.67
N PRO A 101 -0.61 -16.31 -3.45
CA PRO A 101 0.59 -15.82 -2.75
C PRO A 101 1.92 -16.05 -3.47
N ALA A 102 1.95 -16.90 -4.52
CA ALA A 102 3.13 -17.10 -5.34
C ALA A 102 3.30 -16.03 -6.44
N THR A 103 2.27 -15.22 -6.71
CA THR A 103 2.34 -14.11 -7.66
C THR A 103 3.12 -12.96 -7.05
N ALA A 104 4.27 -12.61 -7.65
CA ALA A 104 5.07 -11.50 -7.18
C ALA A 104 4.47 -10.16 -7.64
N VAL A 105 4.15 -9.28 -6.69
CA VAL A 105 3.85 -7.87 -6.96
C VAL A 105 5.14 -7.14 -7.33
N GLN A 106 5.26 -6.72 -8.59
CA GLN A 106 6.42 -6.00 -9.10
C GLN A 106 6.20 -4.50 -9.03
N ARG A 107 7.03 -3.77 -8.26
CA ARG A 107 7.01 -2.31 -8.23
C ARG A 107 7.25 -1.75 -9.64
N ALA A 108 6.38 -0.84 -10.07
CA ALA A 108 6.63 0.05 -11.19
C ALA A 108 7.18 1.38 -10.64
N ALA A 109 8.48 1.63 -10.88
CA ALA A 109 9.17 2.84 -10.41
C ALA A 109 9.10 4.01 -11.41
N THR A 110 8.81 3.72 -12.69
CA THR A 110 8.87 4.68 -13.82
C THR A 110 7.71 4.57 -14.80
#